data_AF-A0A934MDL5-F1
#
_entry.id   AF-A0A934MDL5-F1
#
_cell.length_a   1.000
_cell.length_b   1.000
_cell.length_c   1.000
_cell.angle_alpha   90.00
_cell.angle_beta   90.00
_cell.angle_gamma   90.00
#
_symmetry.space_group_name_H-M   'P 1'
#
loop_
_entity.id
_entity.type
_entity.pdbx_description
1 polymer ?
#
loop_
_entity_poly.entity_id
_entity_poly.type
_entity_poly.pdbx_seq_one_letter_code
_entity_poly.pdbx_strand_id
1 'polypeptide(L)'
;MAALAAVCAVATACAAPGIIRSDSLQDRMTTTQYRMVDASRSWVYVPGGLLTLQRDLGSTQEQRIALANQSTLKGDNFVLLRSRTSGGLTGGRFNLEGFVSDIGGVPYPFTQLTNRNMKTGSDAMGTYFWIDQQVGPQTVCVLAVRSLGKGAKPLPVKADAVDVLLRNCAPGRAQDALAPILAQNIGAAPGVGPGRSSVKLKNLSPFAAPTRN
;
A
#
# COMPACT_ATOMS: atom_id res chain seq x y z
N MET A 1 45.26 10.25 68.57
CA MET A 1 45.74 9.93 67.20
C MET A 1 44.87 8.79 66.70
N ALA A 2 43.70 9.04 66.10
CA ALA A 2 43.45 9.48 64.72
C ALA A 2 43.74 8.39 63.67
N ALA A 3 42.77 8.19 62.75
CA ALA A 3 42.72 7.34 61.55
C ALA A 3 42.15 5.91 61.76
N LEU A 4 41.26 5.35 60.94
CA LEU A 4 40.68 5.78 59.65
C LEU A 4 39.35 5.02 59.44
N ALA A 5 38.41 5.68 58.77
CA ALA A 5 37.08 5.19 58.42
C ALA A 5 37.10 4.07 57.36
N ALA A 6 36.14 3.14 57.45
CA ALA A 6 35.76 2.25 56.34
C ALA A 6 34.23 2.24 56.22
N VAL A 7 33.69 3.20 55.45
CA VAL A 7 32.29 3.21 55.02
C VAL A 7 32.18 2.37 53.76
N CYS A 8 31.65 1.15 53.88
CA CYS A 8 31.26 0.35 52.72
C CYS A 8 29.98 0.93 52.09
N ALA A 9 30.16 1.79 51.10
CA ALA A 9 29.07 2.19 50.21
C ALA A 9 28.74 1.02 49.27
N VAL A 10 27.68 0.28 49.59
CA VAL A 10 27.10 -0.71 48.66
C VAL A 10 26.24 0.05 47.66
N ALA A 11 26.85 0.47 46.54
CA ALA A 11 26.12 0.94 45.38
C ALA A 11 25.49 -0.28 44.68
N THR A 12 24.29 -0.69 45.09
CA THR A 12 23.48 -1.62 44.31
C THR A 12 23.07 -0.92 43.02
N ALA A 13 23.75 -1.26 41.93
CA ALA A 13 23.37 -0.86 40.59
C ALA A 13 21.96 -1.40 40.29
N CYS A 14 20.96 -0.52 40.26
CA CYS A 14 19.70 -0.79 39.58
C CYS A 14 19.99 -0.85 38.07
N ALA A 15 20.49 -2.00 37.59
CA ALA A 15 20.41 -2.33 36.19
C ALA A 15 18.92 -2.53 35.88
N ALA A 16 18.25 -1.48 35.40
CA ALA A 16 16.94 -1.64 34.80
C ALA A 16 17.10 -2.68 33.68
N PRO A 17 16.40 -3.82 33.71
CA PRO A 17 16.42 -4.72 32.58
C PRO A 17 15.91 -3.92 31.38
N GLY A 18 16.79 -3.64 30.43
CA GLY A 18 16.42 -3.06 29.16
C GLY A 18 15.48 -4.04 28.49
N ILE A 19 14.17 -3.78 28.59
CA ILE A 19 13.17 -4.55 27.88
C ILE A 19 13.40 -4.24 26.40
N ILE A 20 14.12 -5.13 25.70
CA ILE A 20 14.17 -5.14 24.25
C ILE A 20 12.76 -5.55 23.81
N ARG A 21 11.86 -4.57 23.65
CA ARG A 21 10.57 -4.80 22.99
C ARG A 21 10.83 -4.98 21.51
N SER A 22 10.78 -6.22 21.04
CA SER A 22 10.52 -6.48 19.62
C SER A 22 9.06 -6.11 19.36
N ASP A 23 8.78 -4.83 19.08
CA ASP A 23 7.43 -4.40 18.70
C ASP A 23 6.98 -5.19 17.47
N SER A 24 5.86 -5.91 17.61
CA SER A 24 5.29 -6.68 16.52
C SER A 24 4.86 -5.76 15.38
N LEU A 25 4.67 -6.32 14.17
CA LEU A 25 4.11 -5.56 13.05
C LEU A 25 2.77 -4.91 13.45
N GLN A 26 1.94 -5.64 14.19
CA GLN A 26 0.65 -5.16 14.68
C GLN A 26 0.77 -3.95 15.61
N ASP A 27 1.75 -3.96 16.52
CA ASP A 27 2.01 -2.83 17.43
C ASP A 27 2.41 -1.59 16.65
N ARG A 28 3.27 -1.74 15.64
CA ARG A 28 3.69 -0.66 14.75
C ARG A 28 2.54 -0.16 13.88
N MET A 29 1.68 -1.05 13.42
CA MET A 29 0.48 -0.65 12.68
C MET A 29 -0.52 0.14 13.54
N THR A 30 -0.52 -0.07 14.85
CA THR A 30 -1.41 0.64 15.77
C THR A 30 -0.81 1.96 16.26
N THR A 31 0.51 2.02 16.41
CA THR A 31 1.23 3.17 17.01
C THR A 31 1.82 4.14 15.97
N THR A 32 2.23 3.65 14.80
CA THR A 32 2.83 4.49 13.76
C THR A 32 1.77 5.19 12.92
N GLN A 33 1.80 6.53 12.98
CA GLN A 33 0.92 7.40 12.22
C GLN A 33 1.30 7.48 10.74
N TYR A 34 0.29 7.70 9.90
CA TYR A 34 0.51 8.06 8.50
C TYR A 34 0.95 9.51 8.37
N ARG A 35 1.82 9.76 7.39
CA ARG A 35 2.15 11.10 6.91
C ARG A 35 1.71 11.27 5.46
N MET A 36 1.31 12.47 5.08
CA MET A 36 1.06 12.81 3.69
C MET A 36 2.38 12.82 2.90
N VAL A 37 2.33 12.32 1.66
CA VAL A 37 3.43 12.39 0.70
C VAL A 37 2.92 12.90 -0.64
N ASP A 38 3.81 13.53 -1.41
CA ASP A 38 3.51 14.01 -2.75
C ASP A 38 3.08 12.87 -3.67
N ALA A 39 2.16 13.14 -4.61
CA ALA A 39 1.67 12.15 -5.57
C ALA A 39 2.78 11.55 -6.45
N SER A 40 3.84 12.32 -6.74
CA SER A 40 5.04 11.84 -7.45
C SER A 40 5.83 10.77 -6.69
N ARG A 41 5.61 10.65 -5.37
CA ARG A 41 6.19 9.62 -4.51
C ARG A 41 5.28 8.41 -4.30
N SER A 42 4.12 8.38 -4.96
CA SER A 42 3.30 7.18 -5.01
C SER A 42 4.06 6.03 -5.67
N TRP A 43 3.90 4.80 -5.19
CA TRP A 43 4.53 3.63 -5.84
C TRP A 43 3.78 3.19 -7.08
N VAL A 44 2.49 3.52 -7.18
CA VAL A 44 1.66 3.21 -8.34
C VAL A 44 0.83 4.41 -8.74
N TYR A 45 0.49 4.50 -10.02
CA TYR A 45 -0.50 5.45 -10.49
C TYR A 45 -1.92 4.95 -10.21
N VAL A 46 -2.76 5.83 -9.67
CA VAL A 46 -4.16 5.52 -9.34
C VAL A 46 -5.05 6.64 -9.88
N PRO A 47 -5.88 6.38 -10.91
CA PRO A 47 -6.82 7.36 -11.43
C PRO A 47 -7.78 7.86 -10.36
N GLY A 48 -7.95 9.18 -10.28
CA GLY A 48 -8.83 9.79 -9.28
C GLY A 48 -8.32 9.67 -7.84
N GLY A 49 -7.04 9.32 -7.64
CA GLY A 49 -6.38 9.39 -6.34
C GLY A 49 -6.35 10.83 -5.83
N LEU A 50 -6.84 11.05 -4.60
CA LEU A 50 -6.99 12.37 -4.00
C LEU A 50 -5.79 12.75 -3.13
N LEU A 51 -5.34 11.82 -2.29
CA LEU A 51 -4.23 12.04 -1.38
C LEU A 51 -3.46 10.74 -1.17
N THR A 52 -2.14 10.86 -0.99
CA THR A 52 -1.26 9.72 -0.72
C THR A 52 -0.68 9.83 0.68
N LEU A 53 -0.91 8.79 1.47
CA LEU A 53 -0.38 8.63 2.82
C LEU A 53 0.68 7.55 2.82
N GLN A 54 1.73 7.71 3.62
CA GLN A 54 2.76 6.70 3.80
C GLN A 54 3.11 6.54 5.27
N ARG A 55 3.44 5.33 5.69
CA ARG A 55 4.08 5.04 6.98
C ARG A 55 5.16 3.98 6.85
N ASP A 56 6.09 4.00 7.79
CA ASP A 56 7.18 3.03 7.87
C ASP A 56 6.95 2.13 9.10
N LEU A 57 6.88 0.83 8.87
CA LEU A 57 6.64 -0.20 9.89
C LEU A 57 7.93 -0.99 10.19
N GLY A 58 9.11 -0.44 9.83
CA GLY A 58 10.42 -1.04 10.07
C GLY A 58 10.90 -1.86 8.86
N SER A 59 10.54 -3.13 8.80
CA SER A 59 10.88 -4.01 7.66
C SER A 59 9.90 -3.89 6.48
N THR A 60 8.80 -3.17 6.69
CA THR A 60 7.70 -3.02 5.74
C THR A 60 7.30 -1.56 5.69
N GLN A 61 7.08 -1.04 4.48
CA GLN A 61 6.46 0.24 4.27
C GLN A 61 5.04 0.04 3.78
N GLU A 62 4.19 1.01 4.09
CA GLU A 62 2.81 1.02 3.65
C GLU A 62 2.46 2.37 3.07
N GLN A 63 1.71 2.36 1.97
CA GLN A 63 1.20 3.55 1.33
C GLN A 63 -0.30 3.39 1.07
N ARG A 64 -1.09 4.41 1.39
CA ARG A 64 -2.53 4.42 1.21
C ARG A 64 -2.92 5.61 0.34
N ILE A 65 -3.60 5.34 -0.76
CA ILE A 65 -4.07 6.34 -1.71
C ILE A 65 -5.59 6.43 -1.53
N ALA A 66 -6.08 7.58 -1.08
CA ALA A 66 -7.52 7.81 -0.97
C ALA A 66 -8.12 8.01 -2.36
N LEU A 67 -9.28 7.40 -2.59
CA LEU A 67 -10.07 7.54 -3.81
C LEU A 67 -11.32 8.35 -3.50
N ALA A 68 -11.88 9.00 -4.52
CA ALA A 68 -13.20 9.61 -4.40
C ALA A 68 -14.24 8.54 -4.01
N ASN A 69 -15.04 8.84 -3.00
CA ASN A 69 -16.22 8.06 -2.64
C ASN A 69 -17.47 8.81 -3.09
N GLN A 70 -18.03 8.37 -4.22
CA GLN A 70 -19.27 8.92 -4.76
C GLN A 70 -20.52 8.20 -4.24
N SER A 71 -20.38 7.36 -3.21
CA SER A 71 -21.47 6.65 -2.55
C SER A 71 -21.74 7.20 -1.16
N THR A 72 -22.94 6.96 -0.64
CA THR A 72 -23.31 7.26 0.76
C THR A 72 -22.85 6.18 1.73
N LEU A 73 -22.07 5.20 1.27
CA LEU A 73 -21.63 4.07 2.09
C LEU A 73 -20.50 4.49 3.03
N LYS A 74 -20.58 3.98 4.26
CA LYS A 74 -19.53 4.17 5.26
C LYS A 74 -18.19 3.61 4.79
N GLY A 75 -17.11 4.26 5.23
CA GLY A 75 -15.73 3.89 4.95
C GLY A 75 -15.21 4.46 3.63
N ASP A 76 -13.89 4.61 3.55
CA ASP A 76 -13.23 5.28 2.43
C ASP A 76 -12.98 4.34 1.25
N ASN A 77 -13.06 4.85 0.02
CA ASN A 77 -12.46 4.15 -1.11
C ASN A 77 -10.95 4.39 -1.06
N PHE A 78 -10.15 3.33 -1.22
CA PHE A 78 -8.70 3.45 -1.16
C PHE A 78 -7.98 2.32 -1.90
N VAL A 79 -6.74 2.63 -2.28
CA VAL A 79 -5.71 1.64 -2.62
C VAL A 79 -4.71 1.59 -1.47
N LEU A 80 -4.48 0.41 -0.91
CA LEU A 80 -3.46 0.15 0.08
C LEU A 80 -2.33 -0.65 -0.58
N LEU A 81 -1.11 -0.19 -0.40
CA LEU A 81 0.10 -0.76 -0.95
C LEU A 81 0.99 -1.15 0.22
N ARG A 82 1.50 -2.37 0.23
CA ARG A 82 2.42 -2.84 1.27
C ARG A 82 3.63 -3.50 0.63
N SER A 83 4.82 -3.03 0.98
CA SER A 83 6.06 -3.63 0.51
C SER A 83 6.30 -5.00 1.16
N ARG A 84 6.90 -5.94 0.44
CA ARG A 84 7.40 -7.20 0.97
C ARG A 84 8.88 -7.39 0.66
N THR A 85 9.63 -7.90 1.62
CA THR A 85 11.08 -8.16 1.54
C THR A 85 11.41 -9.60 1.14
N SER A 86 10.41 -10.47 0.98
CA SER A 86 10.60 -11.87 0.55
C SER A 86 9.39 -12.33 -0.24
N GLY A 87 9.55 -12.50 -1.57
CA GLY A 87 8.55 -13.08 -2.48
C GLY A 87 7.20 -12.35 -2.54
N GLY A 88 6.78 -11.91 -3.72
CA GLY A 88 5.39 -11.48 -3.92
C GLY A 88 4.41 -12.66 -3.77
N LEU A 89 3.16 -12.49 -4.21
CA LEU A 89 2.18 -13.59 -4.33
C LEU A 89 2.53 -14.62 -5.43
N THR A 90 3.82 -14.85 -5.66
CA THR A 90 4.36 -15.87 -6.56
C THR A 90 4.21 -17.24 -5.90
N GLY A 91 3.24 -18.04 -6.37
CA GLY A 91 3.04 -19.42 -5.88
C GLY A 91 1.59 -19.84 -5.60
N GLY A 92 0.59 -19.03 -5.98
CA GLY A 92 -0.81 -19.47 -5.99
C GLY A 92 -1.50 -19.62 -4.63
N ARG A 93 -0.84 -19.28 -3.52
CA ARG A 93 -1.46 -19.22 -2.20
C ARG A 93 -1.25 -17.86 -1.58
N PHE A 94 -2.02 -16.89 -2.06
CA PHE A 94 -2.22 -15.66 -1.33
C PHE A 94 -2.85 -15.99 0.03
N ASN A 95 -2.15 -15.65 1.11
CA ASN A 95 -2.72 -15.71 2.46
C ASN A 95 -3.59 -14.47 2.66
N LEU A 96 -4.78 -14.50 2.05
CA LEU A 96 -5.77 -13.44 2.14
C LEU A 96 -6.18 -13.20 3.59
N GLU A 97 -6.37 -14.27 4.35
CA GLU A 97 -6.79 -14.22 5.74
C GLU A 97 -5.77 -13.48 6.61
N GLY A 98 -4.48 -13.78 6.44
CA GLY A 98 -3.40 -13.05 7.12
C GLY A 98 -3.32 -11.59 6.69
N PHE A 99 -3.42 -11.31 5.40
CA PHE A 99 -3.37 -9.95 4.88
C PHE A 99 -4.54 -9.09 5.37
N VAL A 100 -5.75 -9.64 5.44
CA VAL A 100 -6.96 -8.97 5.95
C VAL A 100 -6.88 -8.75 7.45
N SER A 101 -6.36 -9.72 8.19
CA SER A 101 -6.12 -9.57 9.64
C SER A 101 -5.20 -8.39 9.90
N ASP A 102 -4.12 -8.26 9.14
CA ASP A 102 -3.16 -7.19 9.33
C ASP A 102 -3.79 -5.81 9.10
N ILE A 103 -4.63 -5.64 8.07
CA ILE A 103 -5.23 -4.33 7.73
C ILE A 103 -6.37 -3.88 8.67
N GLY A 104 -6.61 -4.61 9.77
CA GLY A 104 -7.65 -4.29 10.75
C GLY A 104 -9.02 -4.91 10.45
N GLY A 105 -9.05 -5.96 9.62
CA GLY A 105 -10.26 -6.73 9.31
C GLY A 105 -10.85 -6.46 7.93
N VAL A 106 -11.97 -7.14 7.65
CA VAL A 106 -12.69 -7.02 6.38
C VAL A 106 -13.41 -5.67 6.34
N PRO A 107 -13.17 -4.81 5.32
CA PRO A 107 -13.86 -3.54 5.24
C PRO A 107 -15.33 -3.73 4.89
N TYR A 108 -16.22 -2.92 5.47
CA TYR A 108 -17.63 -2.84 5.05
C TYR A 108 -17.73 -2.54 3.53
N PRO A 109 -18.73 -3.02 2.77
CA PRO A 109 -19.90 -3.83 3.16
C PRO A 109 -19.63 -5.34 3.26
N PHE A 110 -18.38 -5.76 3.01
CA PHE A 110 -18.01 -7.15 3.01
C PHE A 110 -18.02 -7.68 4.45
N THR A 111 -18.65 -8.84 4.66
CA THR A 111 -18.79 -9.47 5.98
C THR A 111 -17.86 -10.66 6.16
N GLN A 112 -17.50 -11.33 5.05
CA GLN A 112 -16.65 -12.50 5.04
C GLN A 112 -15.78 -12.49 3.79
N LEU A 113 -14.49 -12.74 3.97
CA LEU A 113 -13.56 -12.84 2.88
C LEU A 113 -12.75 -14.14 3.05
N THR A 114 -12.87 -15.03 2.07
CA THR A 114 -12.20 -16.32 2.07
C THR A 114 -11.65 -16.57 0.68
N ASN A 115 -10.57 -17.34 0.55
CA ASN A 115 -10.05 -17.65 -0.79
C ASN A 115 -11.10 -18.32 -1.72
N ARG A 116 -12.14 -18.94 -1.18
CA ARG A 116 -13.21 -19.62 -1.95
C ARG A 116 -14.25 -18.68 -2.54
N ASN A 117 -14.45 -17.49 -1.96
CA ASN A 117 -15.47 -16.54 -2.42
C ASN A 117 -14.90 -15.44 -3.33
N MET A 118 -13.61 -15.51 -3.64
CA MET A 118 -12.97 -14.60 -4.58
C MET A 118 -13.11 -15.10 -6.02
N LYS A 119 -13.42 -14.16 -6.90
CA LYS A 119 -13.27 -14.28 -8.35
C LYS A 119 -11.81 -14.03 -8.71
N THR A 120 -11.38 -14.61 -9.84
CA THR A 120 -10.00 -14.51 -10.34
C THR A 120 -9.98 -13.92 -11.73
N GLY A 121 -8.97 -13.10 -12.00
CA GLY A 121 -8.74 -12.47 -13.30
C GLY A 121 -7.26 -12.27 -13.52
N SER A 122 -6.90 -11.96 -14.76
CA SER A 122 -5.51 -11.72 -15.13
C SER A 122 -5.43 -10.59 -16.16
N ASP A 123 -4.35 -9.82 -16.08
CA ASP A 123 -3.99 -8.80 -17.07
C ASP A 123 -2.46 -8.78 -17.27
N ALA A 124 -1.94 -7.75 -17.94
CA ALA A 124 -0.50 -7.61 -18.21
C ALA A 124 0.38 -7.49 -16.94
N MET A 125 -0.21 -7.19 -15.78
CA MET A 125 0.48 -7.13 -14.48
C MET A 125 0.27 -8.42 -13.66
N GLY A 126 -0.26 -9.49 -14.27
CA GLY A 126 -0.48 -10.79 -13.65
C GLY A 126 -1.89 -11.00 -13.10
N THR A 127 -2.01 -11.97 -12.20
CA THR A 127 -3.29 -12.36 -11.59
C THR A 127 -3.73 -11.39 -10.52
N TYR A 128 -5.03 -11.15 -10.45
CA TYR A 128 -5.69 -10.43 -9.37
C TYR A 128 -6.94 -11.20 -8.94
N PHE A 129 -7.32 -11.01 -7.67
CA PHE A 129 -8.49 -11.64 -7.08
C PHE A 129 -9.42 -10.55 -6.58
N TRP A 130 -10.73 -10.76 -6.68
CA TRP A 130 -11.68 -9.80 -6.13
C TRP A 130 -12.98 -10.45 -5.68
N ILE A 131 -13.70 -9.75 -4.83
CA ILE A 131 -15.11 -9.99 -4.58
C ILE A 131 -15.86 -8.68 -4.88
N ASP A 132 -17.08 -8.80 -5.36
CA ASP A 132 -18.00 -7.68 -5.53
C ASP A 132 -19.26 -7.89 -4.71
N GLN A 133 -19.81 -6.78 -4.22
CA GLN A 133 -21.06 -6.75 -3.48
C GLN A 133 -21.89 -5.57 -3.99
N GLN A 134 -23.09 -5.89 -4.47
CA GLN A 134 -24.08 -4.89 -4.83
C GLN A 134 -24.65 -4.28 -3.55
N VAL A 135 -24.65 -2.95 -3.45
CA VAL A 135 -25.24 -2.22 -2.33
C VAL A 135 -26.24 -1.21 -2.87
N GLY A 136 -27.52 -1.48 -2.65
CA GLY A 136 -28.59 -0.71 -3.27
C GLY A 136 -28.64 -0.88 -4.80
N PRO A 137 -29.39 -0.01 -5.51
CA PRO A 137 -29.72 -0.23 -6.91
C PRO A 137 -28.61 0.13 -7.89
N GLN A 138 -27.65 0.98 -7.50
CA GLN A 138 -26.69 1.56 -8.45
C GLN A 138 -25.23 1.46 -8.01
N THR A 139 -24.94 1.08 -6.77
CA THR A 139 -23.57 1.03 -6.24
C THR A 139 -23.07 -0.39 -6.15
N VAL A 140 -21.89 -0.64 -6.70
CA VAL A 140 -21.15 -1.87 -6.52
C VAL A 140 -19.86 -1.57 -5.77
N CYS A 141 -19.62 -2.34 -4.71
CA CYS A 141 -18.36 -2.31 -3.98
C CYS A 141 -17.51 -3.49 -4.44
N VAL A 142 -16.23 -3.23 -4.69
CA VAL A 142 -15.22 -4.27 -4.94
C VAL A 142 -14.16 -4.23 -3.85
N LEU A 143 -13.74 -5.42 -3.44
CA LEU A 143 -12.54 -5.64 -2.65
C LEU A 143 -11.62 -6.52 -3.48
N ALA A 144 -10.51 -5.96 -3.94
CA ALA A 144 -9.60 -6.64 -4.85
C ALA A 144 -8.17 -6.62 -4.31
N VAL A 145 -7.42 -7.65 -4.66
CA VAL A 145 -6.04 -7.86 -4.23
C VAL A 145 -5.19 -8.36 -5.38
N ARG A 146 -3.94 -7.91 -5.42
CA ARG A 146 -2.91 -8.44 -6.30
C ARG A 146 -1.53 -8.18 -5.75
N SER A 147 -0.52 -8.73 -6.39
CA SER A 147 0.88 -8.46 -6.04
C SER A 147 1.68 -8.08 -7.25
N LEU A 148 2.47 -7.05 -7.06
CA LEU A 148 3.36 -6.48 -8.06
C LEU A 148 4.77 -6.94 -7.74
N GLY A 149 5.36 -7.76 -8.61
CA GLY A 149 6.75 -8.19 -8.48
C GLY A 149 7.75 -7.14 -8.96
N LYS A 150 9.05 -7.48 -8.92
CA LYS A 150 10.19 -6.63 -9.34
C LYS A 150 10.07 -5.96 -10.72
N GLY A 151 9.28 -6.53 -11.62
CA GLY A 151 9.03 -5.98 -12.96
C GLY A 151 8.10 -4.77 -12.98
N ALA A 152 7.28 -4.57 -11.95
CA ALA A 152 6.36 -3.44 -11.82
C ALA A 152 7.05 -2.32 -11.04
N LYS A 153 7.76 -1.43 -11.73
CA LYS A 153 8.39 -0.24 -11.14
C LYS A 153 7.40 0.94 -11.11
N PRO A 154 7.48 1.84 -10.11
CA PRO A 154 8.51 1.93 -9.05
C PRO A 154 8.17 1.15 -7.77
N LEU A 155 9.13 0.35 -7.27
CA LEU A 155 9.04 -0.31 -5.95
C LEU A 155 9.79 0.50 -4.87
N PRO A 156 9.32 0.47 -3.61
CA PRO A 156 10.05 1.05 -2.49
C PRO A 156 11.41 0.36 -2.26
N VAL A 157 12.34 1.08 -1.64
CA VAL A 157 13.71 0.60 -1.38
C VAL A 157 13.66 -0.67 -0.54
N LYS A 158 14.43 -1.71 -0.93
CA LYS A 158 14.48 -3.05 -0.30
C LYS A 158 13.21 -3.89 -0.43
N ALA A 159 12.25 -3.49 -1.27
CA ALA A 159 11.07 -4.31 -1.57
C ALA A 159 11.31 -5.24 -2.76
N ASP A 160 10.96 -6.50 -2.61
CA ASP A 160 10.91 -7.49 -3.68
C ASP A 160 9.56 -7.53 -4.39
N ALA A 161 8.51 -7.15 -3.67
CA ALA A 161 7.15 -7.04 -4.18
C ALA A 161 6.34 -5.98 -3.43
N VAL A 162 5.22 -5.58 -4.03
CA VAL A 162 4.20 -4.74 -3.39
C VAL A 162 2.86 -5.45 -3.50
N ASP A 163 2.27 -5.79 -2.36
CA ASP A 163 0.90 -6.25 -2.31
C ASP A 163 -0.03 -5.04 -2.37
N VAL A 164 -1.06 -5.16 -3.20
CA VAL A 164 -2.03 -4.10 -3.48
C VAL A 164 -3.39 -4.59 -3.05
N LEU A 165 -4.10 -3.77 -2.28
CA LEU A 165 -5.49 -3.96 -1.92
C LEU A 165 -6.28 -2.75 -2.37
N LEU A 166 -7.36 -3.00 -3.09
CA LEU A 166 -8.33 -1.99 -3.50
C LEU A 166 -9.63 -2.23 -2.76
N ARG A 167 -10.13 -1.20 -2.08
CA ARG A 167 -11.55 -1.08 -1.72
C ARG A 167 -12.14 0.06 -2.54
N ASN A 168 -13.13 -0.23 -3.37
CA ASN A 168 -13.78 0.80 -4.16
C ASN A 168 -15.27 0.55 -4.32
N CYS A 169 -16.09 1.48 -3.84
CA CYS A 169 -17.52 1.53 -4.06
C CYS A 169 -17.83 2.65 -5.06
N ALA A 170 -18.35 2.26 -6.22
CA ALA A 170 -18.62 3.18 -7.33
C ALA A 170 -19.97 2.86 -7.97
N PRO A 171 -20.60 3.84 -8.64
CA PRO A 171 -21.75 3.56 -9.48
C PRO A 171 -21.36 2.69 -10.68
N GLY A 172 -22.25 1.80 -11.12
CA GLY A 172 -22.05 0.99 -12.33
C GLY A 172 -21.71 -0.47 -12.04
N ARG A 173 -20.77 -1.04 -12.81
CA ARG A 173 -20.42 -2.47 -12.76
C ARG A 173 -19.11 -2.71 -12.02
N ALA A 174 -18.92 -3.95 -11.55
CA ALA A 174 -17.72 -4.33 -10.81
C ALA A 174 -16.43 -4.00 -11.58
N GLN A 175 -16.44 -4.11 -12.92
CA GLN A 175 -15.30 -3.77 -13.77
C GLN A 175 -14.90 -2.29 -13.67
N ASP A 176 -15.87 -1.39 -13.55
CA ASP A 176 -15.61 0.05 -13.41
C ASP A 176 -14.96 0.33 -12.06
N ALA A 177 -15.46 -0.32 -11.01
CA ALA A 177 -14.91 -0.21 -9.66
C ALA A 177 -13.52 -0.84 -9.54
N LEU A 178 -13.19 -1.86 -10.34
CA LEU A 178 -11.87 -2.51 -10.39
C LEU A 178 -10.80 -1.68 -11.11
N ALA A 179 -11.19 -0.71 -11.95
CA ALA A 179 -10.27 0.04 -12.80
C ALA A 179 -8.95 0.47 -12.11
N PRO A 180 -8.95 1.00 -10.87
CA PRO A 180 -7.72 1.42 -10.18
C PRO A 180 -6.64 0.34 -10.01
N ILE A 181 -7.02 -0.95 -9.91
CA ILE A 181 -6.07 -2.05 -9.66
C ILE A 181 -5.60 -2.76 -10.95
N LEU A 182 -6.19 -2.42 -12.09
CA LEU A 182 -5.88 -3.04 -13.39
C LEU A 182 -4.58 -2.50 -13.98
N ALA A 183 -3.91 -3.32 -14.79
CA ALA A 183 -2.62 -3.05 -15.41
C ALA A 183 -2.52 -1.67 -16.09
N GLN A 184 -3.58 -1.28 -16.81
CA GLN A 184 -3.66 -0.01 -17.53
C GLN A 184 -3.48 1.23 -16.65
N ASN A 185 -3.76 1.10 -15.35
CA ASN A 185 -3.68 2.18 -14.38
C ASN A 185 -2.48 1.97 -13.46
N ILE A 186 -2.37 0.79 -12.84
CA ILE A 186 -1.34 0.55 -11.83
C ILE A 186 0.09 0.50 -12.40
N GLY A 187 0.23 0.16 -13.69
CA GLY A 187 1.52 0.12 -14.39
C GLY A 187 1.97 1.48 -14.96
N ALA A 188 1.15 2.53 -14.86
CA ALA A 188 1.52 3.86 -15.32
C ALA A 188 2.43 4.57 -14.30
N ALA A 189 3.26 5.49 -14.79
CA ALA A 189 4.14 6.27 -13.94
C ALA A 189 3.33 7.21 -13.03
N PRO A 190 3.58 7.22 -11.71
CA PRO A 190 3.01 8.20 -10.79
C PRO A 190 3.24 9.64 -11.26
N GLY A 191 2.22 10.51 -11.13
CA GLY A 191 2.30 11.91 -11.56
C GLY A 191 2.12 12.14 -13.07
N VAL A 192 2.00 11.09 -13.87
CA VAL A 192 1.64 11.15 -15.29
C VAL A 192 0.17 10.74 -15.43
N GLY A 193 -0.74 11.72 -15.54
CA GLY A 193 -2.17 11.45 -15.67
C GLY A 193 -2.53 10.55 -16.87
N PRO A 194 -3.73 9.95 -16.88
CA PRO A 194 -4.14 9.01 -17.93
C PRO A 194 -4.41 9.84 -19.18
N GLY A 195 -3.53 9.75 -20.18
CA GLY A 195 -3.59 10.57 -21.39
C GLY A 195 -2.29 11.27 -21.77
N ARG A 196 -1.24 11.18 -20.96
CA ARG A 196 0.13 11.52 -21.40
C ARG A 196 0.81 10.28 -21.98
N SER A 197 0.24 9.74 -23.06
CA SER A 197 1.05 9.05 -24.07
C SER A 197 2.20 9.99 -24.38
N SER A 198 3.44 9.53 -24.12
CA SER A 198 4.68 10.16 -24.58
C SER A 198 4.51 11.64 -24.91
N VAL A 199 4.52 12.51 -23.89
CA VAL A 199 4.72 13.93 -24.15
C VAL A 199 6.06 13.96 -24.88
N LYS A 200 5.99 14.07 -26.21
CA LYS A 200 7.08 14.48 -27.07
C LYS A 200 7.51 15.76 -26.38
N LEU A 201 8.63 15.72 -25.64
CA LEU A 201 9.24 16.90 -25.07
C LEU A 201 9.45 17.80 -26.27
N LYS A 202 8.50 18.71 -26.49
CA LYS A 202 8.60 19.70 -27.53
C LYS A 202 9.71 20.56 -26.97
N ASN A 203 10.93 20.36 -27.46
CA ASN A 203 12.06 21.20 -27.12
C ASN A 203 11.58 22.64 -27.37
N LEU A 204 11.26 23.35 -26.29
CA LEU A 204 10.78 24.73 -26.34
C LEU A 204 11.93 25.71 -26.57
N SER A 205 13.15 25.19 -26.76
CA SER A 205 14.33 25.97 -27.08
C SER A 205 14.88 25.57 -28.45
N PRO A 206 14.96 26.50 -29.41
CA PRO A 206 15.63 26.31 -30.70
C PRO A 206 17.12 25.95 -30.59
N PHE A 207 17.74 26.09 -29.41
CA PHE A 207 19.17 25.86 -29.18
C PHE A 207 19.51 24.55 -28.45
N ALA A 208 18.51 23.71 -28.11
CA ALA A 208 18.73 22.50 -27.33
C ALA A 208 19.03 21.23 -28.16
N ALA A 209 19.18 21.34 -29.48
CA ALA A 209 19.57 20.23 -30.34
C ALA A 209 21.07 20.31 -30.66
N PRO A 210 21.90 19.31 -30.29
CA PRO A 210 23.28 19.26 -30.72
C PRO A 210 23.32 19.05 -32.23
N THR A 211 23.90 20.00 -32.97
CA THR A 211 24.21 19.82 -34.38
C THR A 211 25.33 18.78 -34.47
N ARG A 212 25.04 17.61 -35.05
CA ARG A 212 26.10 16.72 -35.51
C ARG A 212 26.88 17.45 -36.61
N ASN A 213 28.17 17.64 -36.38
CA ASN A 213 29.14 17.82 -37.46
C ASN A 213 29.29 16.51 -38.24
#